data_AF-A0A1H7EGT1-F1
#
_entry.id   AF-A0A1H7EGT1-F1
#
_cell.length_a   1.000
_cell.length_b   1.000
_cell.length_c   1.000
_cell.angle_alpha   90.00
_cell.angle_beta   90.00
_cell.angle_gamma   90.00
#
_symmetry.space_group_name_H-M   'P 1'
#
loop_
_entity.id
_entity.type
_entity.pdbx_description
1 polymer ?
#
loop_
_entity_poly.entity_id
_entity_poly.type
_entity_poly.pdbx_seq_one_letter_code
_entity_poly.pdbx_strand_id
1 'polypeptide(L)'
;MLSSHLTFLLDAQQPADLSRLAEHLPYEWIERAVQATGAASIRRRRLPAEQVVWLVIALAMYRHWSISEVLDSLDLALPNEAAPFVSKSAVVQARQRIGEAPMAWLFEQTARAWTTQDAAHHAFKGLSLWAMDGTTLRTPDSAANREHFGAQGYASGKVASYP
;
A
#
# COMPACT_ATOMS: atom_id res chain seq x y z
N MET A 1 -9.91 13.02 32.80
CA MET A 1 -9.10 14.05 32.13
C MET A 1 -7.77 13.46 31.67
N LEU A 2 -6.80 13.14 32.56
CA LEU A 2 -5.54 12.47 32.15
C LEU A 2 -5.75 11.05 31.58
N SER A 3 -6.61 10.25 32.21
CA SER A 3 -6.93 8.89 31.75
C SER A 3 -7.52 8.87 30.34
N SER A 4 -8.47 9.75 30.05
CA SER A 4 -9.11 9.89 28.73
C SER A 4 -8.13 10.31 27.63
N HIS A 5 -7.12 11.14 27.94
CA HIS A 5 -6.07 11.50 26.98
C HIS A 5 -5.07 10.36 26.76
N LEU A 6 -4.76 9.58 27.80
CA LEU A 6 -3.91 8.39 27.69
C LEU A 6 -4.59 7.30 26.86
N THR A 7 -5.89 7.06 27.06
CA THR A 7 -6.66 6.11 26.24
C THR A 7 -6.69 6.56 24.77
N PHE A 8 -6.94 7.84 24.49
CA PHE A 8 -6.89 8.36 23.11
C PHE A 8 -5.50 8.21 22.47
N LEU A 9 -4.42 8.46 23.22
CA LEU A 9 -3.06 8.28 22.70
C LEU A 9 -2.72 6.81 22.47
N LEU A 10 -3.19 5.90 23.34
CA LEU A 10 -3.00 4.46 23.18
C LEU A 10 -3.82 3.92 21.99
N ASP A 11 -5.06 4.38 21.81
CA ASP A 11 -5.91 4.01 20.67
C ASP A 11 -5.39 4.62 19.36
N ALA A 12 -4.89 5.86 19.38
CA ALA A 12 -4.23 6.50 18.24
C ALA A 12 -2.86 5.86 17.92
N GLN A 13 -2.27 5.14 18.87
CA GLN A 13 -1.07 4.33 18.68
C GLN A 13 -1.36 2.86 18.40
N GLN A 14 -2.63 2.43 18.33
CA GLN A 14 -2.91 1.10 17.81
C GLN A 14 -2.37 1.04 16.37
N PRO A 15 -1.52 0.04 16.06
CA PRO A 15 -1.01 -0.12 14.72
C PRO A 15 -2.19 -0.24 13.76
N ALA A 16 -2.06 0.33 12.56
CA ALA A 16 -3.11 0.29 11.56
C ALA A 16 -3.58 -1.16 11.38
N ASP A 17 -4.87 -1.42 11.63
CA ASP A 17 -5.43 -2.77 11.54
C ASP A 17 -5.75 -3.10 10.09
N LEU A 18 -4.99 -4.01 9.50
CA LEU A 18 -5.23 -4.50 8.14
C LEU A 18 -6.61 -5.15 8.01
N SER A 19 -7.15 -5.73 9.09
CA SER A 19 -8.46 -6.38 9.10
C SER A 19 -9.56 -5.38 8.74
N ARG A 20 -9.49 -4.16 9.29
CA ARG A 20 -10.43 -3.09 8.97
C ARG A 20 -10.33 -2.63 7.52
N LEU A 21 -9.14 -2.58 6.94
CA LEU A 21 -8.99 -2.31 5.51
C LEU A 21 -9.57 -3.47 4.69
N ALA A 22 -9.32 -4.71 5.11
CA ALA A 22 -9.80 -5.91 4.41
C ALA A 22 -11.33 -6.01 4.39
N GLU A 23 -12.04 -5.46 5.38
CA GLU A 23 -13.51 -5.33 5.36
C GLU A 23 -14.01 -4.48 4.17
N HIS A 24 -13.22 -3.51 3.71
CA HIS A 24 -13.56 -2.59 2.62
C HIS A 24 -12.79 -2.87 1.33
N LEU A 25 -11.83 -3.80 1.36
CA LEU A 25 -11.00 -4.19 0.23
C LEU A 25 -11.18 -5.69 -0.01
N PRO A 26 -12.26 -6.09 -0.69
CA PRO A 26 -12.62 -7.49 -0.78
C PRO A 26 -11.65 -8.24 -1.70
N TYR A 27 -11.45 -9.53 -1.42
CA TYR A 27 -10.41 -10.34 -2.07
C TYR A 27 -10.56 -10.38 -3.60
N GLU A 28 -11.79 -10.38 -4.11
CA GLU A 28 -12.06 -10.36 -5.55
C GLU A 28 -11.50 -9.12 -6.26
N TRP A 29 -11.33 -7.98 -5.58
CA TRP A 29 -10.71 -6.80 -6.20
C TRP A 29 -9.22 -7.02 -6.41
N ILE A 30 -8.56 -7.73 -5.50
CA ILE A 30 -7.14 -8.07 -5.61
C ILE A 30 -6.94 -9.13 -6.71
N GLU A 31 -7.80 -10.14 -6.76
CA GLU A 31 -7.79 -11.13 -7.83
C GLU A 31 -7.98 -10.44 -9.20
N ARG A 32 -8.97 -9.54 -9.31
CA ARG A 32 -9.21 -8.77 -10.55
C ARG A 32 -8.06 -7.85 -10.90
N ALA A 33 -7.40 -7.23 -9.93
CA ALA A 33 -6.23 -6.39 -10.19
C ALA A 33 -5.11 -7.20 -10.85
N VAL A 34 -4.82 -8.37 -10.30
CA VAL A 34 -3.79 -9.28 -10.81
C VAL A 34 -4.16 -9.82 -12.20
N GLN A 35 -5.43 -10.14 -12.43
CA GLN A 35 -5.92 -10.61 -13.73
C GLN A 35 -5.90 -9.51 -14.80
N ALA A 36 -6.44 -8.32 -14.49
CA ALA A 36 -6.59 -7.21 -15.42
C ALA A 36 -5.25 -6.68 -15.94
N THR A 37 -4.17 -6.83 -15.16
CA THR A 37 -2.84 -6.33 -15.54
C THR A 37 -1.91 -7.42 -16.04
N GLY A 38 -2.42 -8.64 -16.26
CA GLY A 38 -1.61 -9.78 -16.75
C GLY A 38 -0.57 -10.30 -15.74
N ALA A 39 -0.67 -9.92 -14.46
CA ALA A 39 0.21 -10.39 -13.40
C ALA A 39 -0.20 -11.78 -12.86
N ALA A 40 -1.40 -12.24 -13.22
CA ALA A 40 -1.92 -13.56 -12.87
C ALA A 40 -1.00 -14.68 -13.38
N SER A 41 -0.87 -15.75 -12.59
CA SER A 41 -0.03 -16.88 -12.96
C SER A 41 -0.65 -18.22 -12.58
N ILE A 42 -0.65 -19.16 -13.52
CA ILE A 42 -1.16 -20.53 -13.33
C ILE A 42 -0.32 -21.31 -12.31
N ARG A 43 1.00 -21.05 -12.26
CA ARG A 43 1.90 -21.80 -11.36
C ARG A 43 1.64 -21.44 -9.91
N ARG A 44 1.26 -22.43 -9.10
CA ARG A 44 1.11 -22.33 -7.64
C ARG A 44 2.48 -22.13 -7.01
N ARG A 45 2.74 -20.91 -6.55
CA ARG A 45 4.00 -20.49 -5.92
C ARG A 45 3.81 -20.32 -4.43
N ARG A 46 4.92 -20.32 -3.72
CA ARG A 46 4.93 -20.09 -2.28
C ARG A 46 4.39 -18.73 -1.87
N LEU A 47 4.63 -17.71 -2.69
CA LEU A 47 3.94 -16.42 -2.65
C LEU A 47 3.16 -16.26 -3.96
N PRO A 48 1.86 -16.56 -3.98
CA PRO A 48 1.00 -16.27 -5.12
C PRO A 48 0.78 -14.76 -5.27
N ALA A 49 0.26 -14.35 -6.43
CA ALA A 49 0.30 -12.97 -6.88
C ALA A 49 -0.54 -12.04 -5.98
N GLU A 50 -1.70 -12.54 -5.58
CA GLU A 50 -2.67 -11.90 -4.72
C GLU A 50 -2.09 -11.64 -3.33
N GLN A 51 -1.33 -12.59 -2.78
CA GLN A 51 -0.66 -12.44 -1.49
C GLN A 51 0.49 -11.43 -1.56
N VAL A 52 1.16 -11.29 -2.72
CA VAL A 52 2.17 -10.25 -2.90
C VAL A 52 1.52 -8.86 -2.98
N VAL A 53 0.33 -8.73 -3.55
CA VAL A 53 -0.45 -7.48 -3.50
C VAL A 53 -0.79 -7.13 -2.05
N TRP A 54 -1.32 -8.09 -1.28
CA TRP A 54 -1.55 -7.92 0.16
C TRP A 54 -0.28 -7.53 0.92
N LEU A 55 0.85 -8.15 0.61
CA LEU A 55 2.14 -7.81 1.21
C LEU A 55 2.51 -6.35 0.93
N VAL A 56 2.32 -5.85 -0.30
CA VAL A 56 2.64 -4.46 -0.64
C VAL A 56 1.75 -3.48 0.12
N ILE A 57 0.46 -3.78 0.24
CA ILE A 57 -0.49 -2.98 1.04
C ILE A 57 -0.07 -2.99 2.51
N ALA A 58 0.22 -4.16 3.06
CA ALA A 58 0.64 -4.33 4.44
C ALA A 58 1.96 -3.60 4.73
N LEU A 59 2.94 -3.61 3.81
CA LEU A 59 4.17 -2.85 3.96
C LEU A 59 3.95 -1.33 3.99
N ALA A 60 2.91 -0.84 3.30
CA ALA A 60 2.53 0.57 3.35
C ALA A 60 1.86 0.95 4.68
N MET A 61 1.13 0.02 5.30
CA MET A 61 0.49 0.22 6.61
C MET A 61 1.48 0.03 7.78
N TYR A 62 2.28 -1.04 7.73
CA TYR A 62 3.25 -1.44 8.75
C TYR A 62 4.68 -1.01 8.39
N ARG A 63 4.88 0.27 8.05
CA ARG A 63 6.18 0.82 7.62
C ARG A 63 7.34 0.65 8.62
N HIS A 64 7.00 0.36 9.87
CA HIS A 64 7.94 0.15 10.97
C HIS A 64 8.36 -1.32 11.13
N TRP A 65 7.72 -2.24 10.42
CA TRP A 65 8.07 -3.66 10.43
C TRP A 65 8.93 -4.03 9.23
N SER A 66 9.82 -4.99 9.44
CA SER A 66 10.55 -5.62 8.35
C SER A 66 9.60 -6.44 7.47
N ILE A 67 10.02 -6.66 6.22
CA ILE A 67 9.23 -7.46 5.27
C ILE A 67 8.99 -8.90 5.73
N SER A 68 9.91 -9.47 6.50
CA SER A 68 9.78 -10.80 7.08
C SER A 68 8.73 -10.82 8.18
N GLU A 69 8.75 -9.83 9.09
CA GLU A 69 7.75 -9.72 10.16
C GLU A 69 6.34 -9.56 9.59
N VAL A 70 6.16 -8.73 8.56
CA VAL A 70 4.86 -8.55 7.90
C VAL A 70 4.38 -9.85 7.23
N LEU A 71 5.27 -10.53 6.51
CA LEU A 71 4.93 -11.76 5.79
C LEU A 71 4.53 -12.88 6.75
N ASP A 72 5.30 -13.08 7.82
CA ASP A 72 5.08 -14.15 8.80
C ASP A 72 3.85 -13.85 9.67
N SER A 73 3.65 -12.59 10.09
CA SER A 73 2.50 -12.21 10.95
C SER A 73 1.15 -12.28 10.24
N LEU A 74 1.14 -12.13 8.91
CA LEU A 74 -0.06 -12.18 8.09
C LEU A 74 -0.28 -13.53 7.39
N ASP A 75 0.59 -14.52 7.66
CA ASP A 75 0.55 -15.86 7.05
C ASP A 75 0.37 -15.84 5.52
N LEU A 76 1.08 -14.93 4.84
CA LEU A 76 0.89 -14.69 3.40
C LEU A 76 1.52 -15.77 2.51
N ALA A 77 2.40 -16.60 3.06
CA ALA A 77 3.08 -17.64 2.31
C ALA A 77 2.33 -18.98 2.43
N LEU A 78 2.16 -19.67 1.30
CA LEU A 78 1.65 -21.03 1.34
C LEU A 78 2.61 -21.94 2.15
N PRO A 79 2.07 -22.85 2.99
CA PRO A 79 2.87 -23.70 3.85
C PRO A 79 3.77 -24.64 3.05
N ASN A 80 4.97 -24.91 3.58
CA ASN A 80 5.92 -25.85 3.00
C ASN A 80 6.79 -26.47 4.11
N GLU A 81 6.64 -27.77 4.35
CA GLU A 81 7.36 -28.49 5.42
C GLU A 81 8.88 -28.49 5.22
N ALA A 82 9.35 -28.55 3.96
CA ALA A 82 10.78 -28.57 3.64
C ALA A 82 11.45 -27.19 3.72
N ALA A 83 10.65 -26.12 3.75
CA ALA A 83 11.14 -24.76 3.82
C ALA A 83 10.15 -23.94 4.66
N PRO A 84 10.34 -23.79 5.97
CA PRO A 84 9.37 -23.10 6.84
C PRO A 84 9.30 -21.59 6.58
N PHE A 85 10.39 -20.96 6.14
CA PHE A 85 10.47 -19.50 5.92
C PHE A 85 10.65 -19.11 4.45
N VAL A 86 10.12 -17.96 4.05
CA VAL A 86 10.37 -17.38 2.72
C VAL A 86 11.63 -16.51 2.78
N SER A 87 12.60 -16.78 1.91
CA SER A 87 13.82 -15.98 1.87
C SER A 87 13.55 -14.55 1.39
N LYS A 88 14.32 -13.58 1.90
CA LYS A 88 14.23 -12.17 1.46
C LYS A 88 14.36 -12.02 -0.05
N SER A 89 15.24 -12.79 -0.69
CA SER A 89 15.40 -12.79 -2.15
C SER A 89 14.15 -13.28 -2.88
N ALA A 90 13.45 -14.30 -2.37
CA ALA A 90 12.20 -14.77 -2.95
C ALA A 90 11.10 -13.71 -2.84
N VAL A 91 11.05 -12.95 -1.75
CA VAL A 91 10.10 -11.83 -1.61
C VAL A 91 10.39 -10.72 -2.61
N VAL A 92 11.66 -10.32 -2.76
CA VAL A 92 12.06 -9.31 -3.75
C VAL A 92 11.69 -9.75 -5.17
N GLN A 93 11.99 -10.98 -5.54
CA GLN A 93 11.63 -11.56 -6.84
C GLN A 93 10.11 -11.61 -7.05
N ALA A 94 9.34 -11.93 -6.00
CA ALA A 94 7.89 -11.96 -6.06
C ALA A 94 7.32 -10.55 -6.34
N ARG A 95 7.82 -9.52 -5.66
CA ARG A 95 7.43 -8.11 -5.89
C ARG A 95 7.81 -7.63 -7.29
N GLN A 96 9.02 -7.94 -7.75
CA GLN A 96 9.47 -7.57 -9.10
C GLN A 96 8.60 -8.20 -10.19
N ARG A 97 8.16 -9.45 -10.00
CA ARG A 97 7.27 -10.14 -10.95
C ARG A 97 5.89 -9.51 -11.02
N ILE A 98 5.36 -9.03 -9.90
CA ILE A 98 4.03 -8.41 -9.83
C ILE A 98 4.07 -6.99 -10.41
N GLY A 99 5.15 -6.26 -10.16
CA GLY A 99 5.30 -4.89 -10.64
C GLY A 99 4.31 -3.93 -9.98
N GLU A 100 4.15 -2.76 -10.59
CA GLU A 100 3.31 -1.68 -10.07
C GLU A 100 1.87 -1.70 -10.62
N ALA A 101 1.66 -2.32 -11.79
CA ALA A 101 0.38 -2.24 -12.50
C ALA A 101 -0.82 -2.73 -11.67
N PRO A 102 -0.77 -3.87 -10.94
CA PRO A 102 -1.88 -4.29 -10.08
C PRO A 102 -2.23 -3.26 -9.00
N MET A 103 -1.22 -2.61 -8.41
CA MET A 103 -1.43 -1.59 -7.39
C MET A 103 -2.09 -0.34 -7.97
N ALA A 104 -1.66 0.09 -9.16
CA ALA A 104 -2.26 1.23 -9.85
C ALA A 104 -3.72 0.96 -10.22
N TRP A 105 -4.00 -0.23 -10.77
CA TRP A 105 -5.36 -0.64 -11.10
C TRP A 105 -6.25 -0.70 -9.85
N LEU A 106 -5.76 -1.32 -8.78
CA LEU A 106 -6.50 -1.44 -7.53
C LEU A 106 -6.82 -0.08 -6.93
N PHE A 107 -5.84 0.83 -6.91
CA PHE A 107 -6.02 2.21 -6.45
C PHE A 107 -7.10 2.94 -7.25
N GLU A 108 -7.10 2.82 -8.57
CA GLU A 108 -8.11 3.47 -9.41
C GLU A 108 -9.51 2.93 -9.12
N GLN A 109 -9.67 1.60 -8.99
CA GLN A 109 -10.96 1.00 -8.70
C GLN A 109 -11.48 1.36 -7.31
N THR A 110 -10.62 1.28 -6.27
CA THR A 110 -11.01 1.62 -4.90
C THR A 110 -11.36 3.10 -4.79
N ALA A 111 -10.57 3.99 -5.39
CA ALA A 111 -10.84 5.42 -5.39
C ALA A 111 -12.20 5.74 -6.02
N ARG A 112 -12.52 5.15 -7.17
CA ARG A 112 -13.82 5.32 -7.83
C ARG A 112 -14.97 4.79 -6.98
N ALA A 113 -14.83 3.58 -6.43
CA ALA A 113 -15.87 2.94 -5.63
C ALA A 113 -16.18 3.72 -4.35
N TRP A 114 -15.16 4.06 -3.57
CA TRP A 114 -15.34 4.77 -2.30
C TRP A 114 -15.77 6.22 -2.50
N THR A 115 -15.26 6.91 -3.53
CA THR A 115 -15.75 8.26 -3.89
C THR A 115 -17.24 8.25 -4.23
N THR A 116 -17.70 7.22 -4.95
CA THR A 116 -19.12 7.08 -5.34
C THR A 116 -19.98 6.74 -4.13
N GLN A 117 -19.52 5.83 -3.28
CA GLN A 117 -20.21 5.43 -2.06
C GLN A 117 -20.48 6.64 -1.14
N ASP A 118 -19.47 7.48 -0.94
CA ASP A 118 -19.53 8.58 0.03
C ASP A 118 -19.95 9.92 -0.60
N ALA A 119 -20.32 9.94 -1.89
CA ALA A 119 -20.63 11.14 -2.66
C ALA A 119 -21.69 12.03 -1.98
N ALA A 120 -22.71 11.41 -1.37
CA ALA A 120 -23.78 12.13 -0.66
C ALA A 120 -23.27 12.78 0.64
N HIS A 121 -22.32 12.16 1.34
CA HIS A 121 -21.73 12.68 2.57
C HIS A 121 -20.82 13.89 2.30
N HIS A 122 -20.29 14.00 1.08
CA HIS A 122 -19.42 15.09 0.66
C HIS A 122 -20.13 16.14 -0.21
N ALA A 123 -21.46 16.10 -0.32
CA ALA A 123 -22.20 17.07 -1.11
C ALA A 123 -22.36 18.41 -0.35
N PHE A 124 -21.91 19.51 -0.95
CA PHE A 124 -22.08 20.86 -0.43
C PHE A 124 -22.64 21.78 -1.53
N LYS A 125 -23.90 22.22 -1.37
CA LYS A 125 -24.58 23.13 -2.32
C LYS A 125 -24.52 22.67 -3.79
N GLY A 126 -24.63 21.37 -4.05
CA GLY A 126 -24.57 20.78 -5.40
C GLY A 126 -23.14 20.56 -5.94
N LEU A 127 -22.12 20.77 -5.11
CA LEU A 127 -20.71 20.49 -5.41
C LEU A 127 -20.17 19.37 -4.52
N SER A 128 -19.07 18.74 -4.92
CA SER A 128 -18.33 17.79 -4.07
C SER A 128 -17.27 18.53 -3.25
N LEU A 129 -17.35 18.41 -1.93
CA LEU A 129 -16.39 18.98 -0.99
C LEU A 129 -15.19 18.03 -0.83
N TRP A 130 -13.99 18.56 -1.06
CA TRP A 130 -12.74 17.81 -0.94
C TRP A 130 -11.73 18.58 -0.08
N ALA A 131 -10.87 17.85 0.61
CA ALA A 131 -9.70 18.39 1.29
C ALA A 131 -8.45 17.79 0.67
N MET A 132 -7.46 18.63 0.38
CA MET A 132 -6.15 18.20 -0.08
C MET A 132 -5.13 18.62 0.97
N ASP A 133 -4.50 17.64 1.61
CA ASP A 133 -3.35 17.88 2.48
C ASP A 133 -2.06 17.78 1.65
N GLY A 134 -1.11 18.68 1.92
CA GLY A 134 0.17 18.72 1.24
C GLY A 134 1.09 17.63 1.78
N THR A 135 1.04 16.43 1.20
CA THR A 135 1.99 15.36 1.53
C THR A 135 3.11 15.28 0.51
N THR A 136 4.36 15.35 0.97
CA THR A 136 5.53 15.09 0.12
C THR A 136 5.94 13.63 0.23
N LEU A 137 5.91 12.90 -0.89
CA LEU A 137 6.50 11.57 -1.02
C LEU A 137 7.88 11.71 -1.65
N ARG A 138 8.86 10.97 -1.13
CA ARG A 138 10.21 10.94 -1.70
C ARG A 138 10.33 9.75 -2.62
N THR A 139 10.94 9.96 -3.78
CA THR A 139 11.28 8.87 -4.70
C THR A 139 12.78 8.57 -4.66
N PRO A 140 13.22 7.37 -5.08
CA PRO A 140 14.64 7.10 -5.25
C PRO A 140 15.29 8.12 -6.19
N ASP A 141 16.48 8.60 -5.84
CA ASP A 141 17.18 9.56 -6.68
C ASP A 141 17.63 8.90 -8.00
N SER A 142 17.00 9.31 -9.10
CA SER A 142 17.34 8.89 -10.46
C SER A 142 17.06 10.03 -11.44
N ALA A 143 17.76 10.03 -12.58
CA ALA A 143 17.56 11.04 -13.62
C ALA A 143 16.10 11.08 -14.10
N ALA A 144 15.49 9.90 -14.32
CA ALA A 144 14.10 9.78 -14.74
C ALA A 144 13.12 10.34 -13.69
N ASN A 145 13.35 10.06 -12.40
CA ASN A 145 12.49 10.61 -11.34
C ASN A 145 12.67 12.13 -11.19
N ARG A 146 13.89 12.66 -11.31
CA ARG A 146 14.13 14.11 -11.28
C ARG A 146 13.47 14.83 -12.45
N GLU A 147 13.48 14.22 -13.64
CA GLU A 147 12.80 14.77 -14.81
C GLU A 147 11.27 14.75 -14.64
N HIS A 148 10.71 13.66 -14.10
CA HIS A 148 9.27 13.50 -13.96
C HIS A 148 8.67 14.26 -12.78
N PHE A 149 9.27 14.17 -11.59
CA PHE A 149 8.75 14.76 -10.34
C PHE A 149 9.37 16.13 -10.01
N GLY A 150 10.46 16.51 -10.68
CA GLY A 150 11.23 17.71 -10.36
C GLY A 150 12.13 17.52 -9.13
N ALA A 151 12.55 18.63 -8.54
CA ALA A 151 13.23 18.61 -7.25
C ALA A 151 12.94 19.91 -6.49
N GLN A 152 12.77 19.81 -5.17
CA GLN A 152 12.55 21.00 -4.36
C GLN A 152 13.84 21.83 -4.27
N GLY A 153 13.77 23.08 -4.72
CA GLY A 153 14.81 24.09 -4.53
C GLY A 153 14.58 24.87 -3.25
N TYR A 154 15.62 24.99 -2.42
CA TYR A 154 15.60 25.85 -1.23
C TYR A 154 16.12 27.25 -1.57
N ALA A 155 15.70 28.26 -0.81
CA ALA A 155 16.19 29.64 -0.96
C ALA A 155 17.72 29.78 -0.86
N SER A 156 18.41 28.80 -0.26
CA SER A 156 19.86 28.70 -0.21
C SER A 156 20.53 28.22 -1.51
N GLY A 157 19.75 27.95 -2.57
CA GLY A 157 20.23 27.34 -3.82
C GLY A 157 20.48 25.83 -3.74
N LYS A 158 20.29 25.21 -2.56
CA LYS A 158 20.39 23.76 -2.41
C LYS A 158 19.17 23.08 -3.05
N VAL A 159 19.42 21.96 -3.72
CA VAL A 159 18.37 21.08 -4.24
C VAL A 159 18.19 19.91 -3.28
N ALA A 160 16.95 19.49 -3.07
CA ALA A 160 16.65 18.33 -2.24
C ALA A 160 17.39 17.07 -2.72
N SER A 161 17.87 16.27 -1.76
CA SER A 161 18.58 15.01 -2.04
C SER A 161 17.70 13.97 -2.72
N TYR A 162 16.37 14.12 -2.64
CA TYR A 162 15.40 13.24 -3.29
C TYR A 162 14.39 14.11 -4.04
N PRO A 163 13.97 13.69 -5.25
CA PRO A 163 12.79 14.22 -5.93
C PRO A 163 11.53 14.05 -5.07
#